data_AF-A0A383E2G7-F1
#
_entry.id   AF-A0A383E2G7-F1
#
_cell.length_a   1.000
_cell.length_b   1.000
_cell.length_c   1.000
_cell.angle_alpha   90.00
_cell.angle_beta   90.00
_cell.angle_gamma   90.00
#
_symmetry.space_group_name_H-M   'P 1'
#
loop_
_entity.id
_entity.type
_entity.pdbx_description
1 polymer ?
#
loop_
_entity_poly.entity_id
_entity_poly.type
_entity_poly.pdbx_seq_one_letter_code
_entity_poly.pdbx_strand_id
1 'polypeptide(L)'
;LGLYTLFEKHLDPSTGLIVEAVAPDGTPYTGSQRGLIKPGAAAETCTAIMMEADRRNDRDLRRKGVDLLERHFEAGWDRQYGGIFYEIDLDGQPTEDRKDAWTQAEFMRAFVTATVTEADDWIAETYAQIHSWAFDKYADNPDDLWRISVTRDGKPIYNRRLDMVHHPRMLLSILENLERRDRTLNQ
;
A
#
# COMPACT_ATOMS: atom_id res chain seq x y z
N LEU A 1 -18.68 0.11 12.95
CA LEU A 1 -17.66 0.77 13.80
C LEU A 1 -16.34 0.98 13.06
N GLY A 2 -15.69 -0.07 12.52
CA GLY A 2 -14.39 0.06 11.83
C GLY A 2 -14.34 1.06 10.66
N LEU A 3 -15.18 0.89 9.63
CA LEU A 3 -15.24 1.84 8.49
C LEU A 3 -15.62 3.27 8.89
N TYR A 4 -16.47 3.42 9.91
CA TYR A 4 -16.82 4.73 10.46
C TYR A 4 -15.61 5.40 11.09
N THR A 5 -14.88 4.69 11.96
CA THR A 5 -13.64 5.22 12.57
C THR A 5 -12.63 5.61 11.50
N LEU A 6 -12.45 4.78 10.47
CA LEU A 6 -11.54 5.07 9.38
C LEU A 6 -11.95 6.35 8.63
N PHE A 7 -13.17 6.42 8.11
CA PHE A 7 -13.57 7.52 7.23
C PHE A 7 -13.93 8.82 7.94
N GLU A 8 -14.42 8.75 9.17
CA GLU A 8 -14.87 9.95 9.91
C GLU A 8 -13.80 10.50 10.85
N LYS A 9 -12.76 9.72 11.15
CA LYS A 9 -11.68 10.16 12.06
C LYS A 9 -10.32 10.18 11.38
N HIS A 10 -9.92 9.08 10.73
CA HIS A 10 -8.56 8.95 10.20
C HIS A 10 -8.37 9.49 8.79
N LEU A 11 -9.45 9.65 8.01
CA LEU A 11 -9.34 10.25 6.69
C LEU A 11 -9.26 11.77 6.84
N ASP A 12 -8.09 12.33 6.51
CA ASP A 12 -7.92 13.78 6.49
C ASP A 12 -8.74 14.38 5.33
N PRO A 13 -9.68 15.30 5.62
CA PRO A 13 -10.60 15.81 4.60
C PRO A 13 -9.93 16.76 3.60
N SER A 14 -8.75 17.30 3.91
CA SER A 14 -8.05 18.25 3.05
C SER A 14 -7.19 17.57 1.98
N THR A 15 -6.57 16.45 2.35
CA THR A 15 -5.64 15.69 1.51
C THR A 15 -6.26 14.42 0.93
N GLY A 16 -7.27 13.85 1.61
CA GLY A 16 -7.79 12.52 1.31
C GLY A 16 -6.82 11.40 1.68
N LEU A 17 -5.86 11.66 2.57
CA LEU A 17 -4.91 10.68 3.09
C LEU A 17 -5.36 10.14 4.45
N ILE A 18 -5.03 8.89 4.73
CA ILE A 18 -5.33 8.21 5.99
C ILE A 18 -4.17 8.48 6.96
N VAL A 19 -4.44 9.21 8.03
CA VAL A 19 -3.44 9.50 9.07
C VAL A 19 -3.36 8.37 10.10
N GLU A 20 -2.16 8.10 10.61
CA GLU A 20 -1.90 7.03 11.57
C GLU A 20 -2.52 7.32 12.94
N ALA A 21 -2.53 8.59 13.36
CA ALA A 21 -2.90 8.98 14.72
C ALA A 21 -3.93 10.11 14.74
N VAL A 22 -4.97 9.90 15.54
CA VAL A 22 -5.97 10.89 15.93
C VAL A 22 -6.20 10.78 17.44
N ALA A 23 -6.68 11.86 18.07
CA ALA A 23 -7.08 11.83 19.46
C ALA A 23 -8.29 10.88 19.66
N PRO A 24 -8.59 10.42 20.90
CA PRO A 24 -9.72 9.51 21.14
C PRO A 24 -11.08 10.03 20.63
N ASP A 25 -11.26 11.34 20.64
CA ASP A 25 -12.46 12.02 20.12
C ASP A 25 -12.47 12.18 18.59
N GLY A 26 -11.36 11.86 17.90
CA GLY A 26 -11.20 11.98 16.46
C GLY A 26 -10.58 13.30 15.98
N THR A 27 -10.23 14.21 16.89
CA THR A 27 -9.53 15.44 16.52
C THR A 27 -8.08 15.16 16.07
N PRO A 28 -7.47 16.02 15.24
CA PRO A 28 -6.08 15.86 14.82
C PRO A 28 -5.16 15.73 16.03
N TYR A 29 -4.28 14.73 16.01
CA TYR A 29 -3.34 14.51 17.10
C TYR A 29 -2.37 15.70 17.27
N THR A 30 -1.83 15.88 18.47
CA THR A 30 -0.84 16.95 18.77
C THR A 30 0.56 16.36 18.95
N GLY A 31 1.59 17.05 18.48
CA GLY A 31 2.99 16.62 18.64
C GLY A 31 3.53 15.87 17.43
N SER A 32 4.52 14.99 17.65
CA SER A 32 5.30 14.35 16.58
C SER A 32 4.52 13.38 15.69
N GLN A 33 3.34 12.93 16.11
CA GLN A 33 2.50 12.02 15.33
C GLN A 33 1.41 12.75 14.53
N ARG A 34 1.34 14.08 14.62
CA ARG A 34 0.32 14.87 13.93
C ARG A 34 0.49 14.76 12.41
N GLY A 35 -0.55 14.30 11.71
CA GLY A 35 -0.55 14.23 10.24
C GLY A 35 0.46 13.23 9.67
N LEU A 36 0.96 12.32 10.51
CA LEU A 36 1.88 11.27 10.11
C LEU A 36 1.12 10.21 9.32
N ILE A 37 1.66 9.85 8.16
CA ILE A 37 1.09 8.85 7.27
C ILE A 37 2.14 7.78 7.00
N LYS A 38 1.74 6.51 7.12
CA LYS A 38 2.52 5.38 6.59
C LYS A 38 1.84 4.84 5.34
N PRO A 39 2.34 5.17 4.14
CA PRO A 39 1.69 4.76 2.90
C PRO A 39 1.41 3.25 2.82
N GLY A 40 2.32 2.42 3.34
CA GLY A 40 2.14 0.96 3.38
C GLY A 40 0.94 0.51 4.22
N ALA A 41 0.72 1.13 5.38
CA ALA A 41 -0.42 0.83 6.24
C ALA A 41 -1.73 1.32 5.63
N ALA A 42 -1.68 2.46 4.93
CA ALA A 42 -2.82 2.94 4.15
C ALA A 42 -3.16 1.99 2.99
N ALA A 43 -2.18 1.47 2.25
CA ALA A 43 -2.41 0.48 1.20
C ALA A 43 -2.99 -0.83 1.73
N GLU A 44 -2.51 -1.30 2.89
CA GLU A 44 -3.09 -2.45 3.60
C GLU A 44 -4.56 -2.18 3.98
N THR A 45 -4.85 -0.98 4.48
CA THR A 45 -6.21 -0.54 4.80
C THR A 45 -7.10 -0.47 3.57
N CYS A 46 -6.59 0.02 2.43
CA CYS A 46 -7.32 0.06 1.16
C CYS A 46 -7.66 -1.36 0.68
N THR A 47 -6.73 -2.30 0.83
CA THR A 47 -7.01 -3.73 0.55
C THR A 47 -8.16 -4.25 1.42
N ALA A 48 -8.14 -3.96 2.73
CA ALA A 48 -9.20 -4.38 3.64
C ALA A 48 -10.56 -3.75 3.28
N ILE A 49 -10.59 -2.47 2.86
CA ILE A 49 -11.80 -1.81 2.36
C ILE A 49 -12.35 -2.55 1.14
N MET A 50 -11.51 -2.84 0.14
CA MET A 50 -11.95 -3.52 -1.09
C MET A 50 -12.47 -4.93 -0.80
N MET A 51 -11.79 -5.70 0.05
CA MET A 51 -12.26 -7.03 0.45
C MET A 51 -13.61 -6.98 1.19
N GLU A 52 -13.82 -5.99 2.05
CA GLU A 52 -15.10 -5.80 2.74
C GLU A 52 -16.20 -5.35 1.77
N ALA A 53 -15.85 -4.52 0.79
CA ALA A 53 -16.75 -4.10 -0.27
C ALA A 53 -17.21 -5.30 -1.12
N ASP A 54 -16.29 -6.17 -1.53
CA ASP A 54 -16.59 -7.42 -2.24
C ASP A 54 -17.53 -8.31 -1.41
N ARG A 55 -17.27 -8.47 -0.10
CA ARG A 55 -18.13 -9.24 0.81
C ARG A 55 -19.55 -8.68 0.90
N ARG A 56 -19.72 -7.37 0.73
CA ARG A 56 -21.02 -6.67 0.76
C ARG A 56 -21.68 -6.52 -0.59
N ASN A 57 -20.97 -6.83 -1.69
CA ASN A 57 -21.33 -6.41 -3.05
C ASN A 57 -21.54 -4.89 -3.19
N ASP A 58 -20.72 -4.11 -2.47
CA ASP A 58 -20.81 -2.65 -2.39
C ASP A 58 -19.82 -1.99 -3.36
N ARG A 59 -20.30 -1.62 -4.55
CA ARG A 59 -19.45 -1.05 -5.61
C ARG A 59 -18.89 0.32 -5.25
N ASP A 60 -19.63 1.13 -4.49
CA ASP A 60 -19.22 2.48 -4.13
C ASP A 60 -18.12 2.44 -3.07
N LEU A 61 -18.24 1.54 -2.08
CA LEU A 61 -17.18 1.30 -1.11
C LEU A 61 -15.91 0.78 -1.79
N ARG A 62 -16.07 -0.09 -2.80
CA ARG A 62 -14.95 -0.63 -3.55
C ARG A 62 -14.22 0.47 -4.32
N ARG A 63 -14.95 1.28 -5.10
CA ARG A 63 -14.41 2.46 -5.81
C ARG A 63 -13.65 3.37 -4.85
N LYS A 64 -14.24 3.67 -3.68
CA LYS A 64 -13.58 4.48 -2.65
C LYS A 64 -12.26 3.87 -2.18
N GLY A 65 -12.17 2.54 -2.06
CA GLY A 65 -10.92 1.84 -1.74
C GLY A 65 -9.83 2.01 -2.81
N VAL A 66 -10.22 1.92 -4.09
CA VAL A 66 -9.32 2.15 -5.24
C VAL A 66 -8.85 3.60 -5.29
N ASP A 67 -9.76 4.56 -5.16
CA ASP A 67 -9.43 6.00 -5.19
C ASP A 67 -8.49 6.39 -4.04
N LEU A 68 -8.64 5.76 -2.86
CA LEU A 68 -7.72 5.97 -1.74
C LEU A 68 -6.35 5.35 -2.01
N LEU A 69 -6.29 4.16 -2.61
CA LEU A 69 -5.04 3.52 -2.99
C LEU A 69 -4.25 4.40 -3.96
N GLU A 70 -4.92 4.97 -4.97
CA GLU A 70 -4.33 5.92 -5.92
C GLU A 70 -3.72 7.13 -5.23
N ARG A 71 -4.47 7.79 -4.34
CA ARG A 71 -3.98 8.94 -3.58
C ARG A 71 -2.73 8.62 -2.76
N HIS A 72 -2.72 7.48 -2.08
CA HIS A 72 -1.57 7.09 -1.25
C HIS A 72 -0.36 6.68 -2.08
N PHE A 73 -0.57 6.10 -3.26
CA PHE A 73 0.52 5.82 -4.19
C PHE A 73 1.17 7.12 -4.67
N GLU A 74 0.36 8.08 -5.17
CA GLU A 74 0.87 9.36 -5.66
C GLU A 74 1.58 10.18 -4.58
N ALA A 75 1.07 10.15 -3.34
CA ALA A 75 1.70 10.84 -2.21
C ALA A 75 2.98 10.14 -1.73
N GLY A 76 3.02 8.80 -1.76
CA GLY A 76 4.13 8.01 -1.21
C GLY A 76 5.24 7.68 -2.20
N TRP A 77 4.99 7.76 -3.51
CA TRP A 77 5.94 7.35 -4.53
C TRP A 77 7.07 8.36 -4.73
N ASP A 78 8.31 7.90 -4.54
CA ASP A 78 9.49 8.73 -4.79
C ASP A 78 9.76 8.85 -6.29
N ARG A 79 9.37 9.98 -6.88
CA ARG A 79 9.58 10.24 -8.32
C ARG A 79 11.05 10.30 -8.74
N GLN A 80 11.98 10.46 -7.81
CA GLN A 80 13.41 10.52 -8.11
C GLN A 80 14.08 9.13 -8.12
N TYR A 81 13.81 8.31 -7.10
CA TYR A 81 14.49 7.01 -6.93
C TYR A 81 13.58 5.79 -7.12
N GLY A 82 12.28 6.00 -7.30
CA GLY A 82 11.27 4.96 -7.22
C GLY A 82 11.09 4.40 -5.81
N GLY A 83 10.08 3.56 -5.64
CA GLY A 83 9.74 2.94 -4.37
C GLY A 83 9.02 3.90 -3.43
N ILE A 84 8.12 3.34 -2.63
CA ILE A 84 7.28 4.09 -1.69
C ILE A 84 8.06 4.41 -0.41
N PHE A 85 8.01 5.66 0.04
CA PHE A 85 8.56 6.09 1.33
C PHE A 85 7.95 5.32 2.50
N TYR A 86 8.74 5.10 3.55
CA TYR A 86 8.24 4.48 4.77
C TYR A 86 7.24 5.38 5.51
N GLU A 87 7.50 6.69 5.55
CA GLU A 87 6.66 7.67 6.23
C GLU A 87 6.66 9.01 5.49
N ILE A 88 5.48 9.64 5.40
CA ILE A 88 5.29 10.96 4.81
C ILE A 88 4.43 11.85 5.72
N ASP A 89 4.52 13.16 5.51
CA ASP A 89 3.59 14.13 6.07
C ASP A 89 2.36 14.37 5.15
N LEU A 90 1.48 15.28 5.57
CA LEU A 90 0.26 15.65 4.84
C LEU A 90 0.55 16.29 3.47
N ASP A 91 1.75 16.83 3.25
CA ASP A 91 2.16 17.42 1.98
C ASP A 91 2.87 16.39 1.06
N GLY A 92 2.87 15.11 1.48
CA GLY A 92 3.56 14.02 0.78
C GLY A 92 5.08 14.11 0.85
N GLN A 93 5.64 14.93 1.75
CA GLN A 93 7.08 14.99 1.94
C GLN A 93 7.52 13.88 2.89
N PRO A 94 8.65 13.20 2.61
CA PRO A 94 9.12 12.12 3.46
C PRO A 94 9.62 12.65 4.80
N THR A 95 9.05 12.14 5.88
CA THR A 95 9.58 12.31 7.25
C THR A 95 10.57 11.19 7.59
N GLU A 96 10.40 10.01 6.98
CA GLU A 96 11.39 8.94 6.96
C GLU A 96 11.47 8.34 5.54
N ASP A 97 12.60 8.59 4.87
CA ASP A 97 12.74 8.37 3.42
C ASP A 97 13.25 6.98 3.02
N ARG A 98 13.54 6.12 4.00
CA ARG A 98 13.90 4.72 3.75
C ARG A 98 12.75 3.98 3.07
N LYS A 99 13.08 2.88 2.40
CA LYS A 99 12.10 2.06 1.67
C LYS A 99 12.06 0.67 2.29
N ASP A 100 10.97 0.38 2.98
CA ASP A 100 10.77 -0.91 3.61
C ASP A 100 10.07 -1.89 2.65
N ALA A 101 10.48 -3.15 2.69
CA ALA A 101 9.97 -4.21 1.83
C ALA A 101 8.47 -4.46 2.03
N TRP A 102 8.01 -4.42 3.30
CA TRP A 102 6.60 -4.62 3.64
C TRP A 102 5.71 -3.53 3.01
N THR A 103 6.19 -2.29 2.97
CA THR A 103 5.48 -1.16 2.35
C THR A 103 5.24 -1.44 0.87
N GLN A 104 6.28 -1.90 0.14
CA GLN A 104 6.11 -2.22 -1.27
C GLN A 104 5.17 -3.42 -1.47
N ALA A 105 5.29 -4.45 -0.62
CA ALA A 105 4.47 -5.64 -0.68
C ALA A 105 2.97 -5.35 -0.48
N GLU A 106 2.61 -4.45 0.44
CA GLU A 106 1.21 -4.06 0.64
C GLU A 106 0.62 -3.29 -0.54
N PHE A 107 1.40 -2.43 -1.21
CA PHE A 107 0.95 -1.77 -2.44
C PHE A 107 0.73 -2.78 -3.57
N MET A 108 1.67 -3.70 -3.80
CA MET A 108 1.49 -4.77 -4.80
C MET A 108 0.23 -5.59 -4.52
N ARG A 109 -0.01 -5.95 -3.25
CA ARG A 109 -1.21 -6.66 -2.84
C ARG A 109 -2.49 -5.85 -3.10
N ALA A 110 -2.46 -4.57 -2.76
CA ALA A 110 -3.60 -3.67 -2.95
C ALA A 110 -3.94 -3.50 -4.43
N PHE A 111 -2.93 -3.27 -5.28
CA PHE A 111 -3.13 -3.14 -6.73
C PHE A 111 -3.72 -4.39 -7.35
N VAL A 112 -3.19 -5.57 -7.01
CA VAL A 112 -3.73 -6.82 -7.55
C VAL A 112 -5.17 -7.05 -7.08
N THR A 113 -5.48 -6.72 -5.82
CA THR A 113 -6.86 -6.75 -5.32
C THR A 113 -7.76 -5.82 -6.12
N ALA A 114 -7.27 -4.64 -6.49
CA ALA A 114 -8.01 -3.68 -7.30
C ALA A 114 -8.28 -4.22 -8.72
N THR A 115 -7.29 -4.84 -9.38
CA THR A 115 -7.39 -5.32 -10.78
C THR A 115 -8.44 -6.40 -11.05
N VAL A 116 -8.81 -7.22 -10.06
CA VAL A 116 -9.70 -8.38 -10.33
C VAL A 116 -11.09 -7.99 -10.80
N THR A 117 -11.58 -6.81 -10.43
CA THR A 117 -12.90 -6.36 -10.87
C THR A 117 -12.86 -5.05 -11.66
N GLU A 118 -11.69 -4.42 -11.77
CA GLU A 118 -11.49 -3.15 -12.46
C GLU A 118 -10.27 -3.27 -13.36
N ALA A 119 -10.49 -3.24 -14.67
CA ALA A 119 -9.41 -3.14 -15.63
C ALA A 119 -9.11 -1.66 -15.86
N ASP A 120 -8.15 -1.14 -15.10
CA ASP A 120 -7.61 0.21 -15.24
C ASP A 120 -6.13 0.13 -15.63
N ASP A 121 -5.75 0.79 -16.71
CA ASP A 121 -4.37 0.82 -17.21
C ASP A 121 -3.42 1.42 -16.18
N TRP A 122 -3.87 2.43 -15.41
CA TRP A 122 -3.05 3.05 -14.36
C TRP A 122 -2.67 2.04 -13.27
N ILE A 123 -3.60 1.15 -12.87
CA ILE A 123 -3.32 0.11 -11.87
C ILE A 123 -2.28 -0.88 -12.40
N ALA A 124 -2.40 -1.29 -13.67
CA ALA A 124 -1.47 -2.22 -14.28
C ALA A 124 -0.06 -1.62 -14.41
N GLU A 125 0.03 -0.35 -14.83
CA GLU A 125 1.29 0.38 -14.97
C GLU A 125 1.97 0.61 -13.62
N THR A 126 1.24 1.07 -12.61
CA THR A 126 1.77 1.31 -11.26
C THR A 126 2.17 0.02 -10.56
N TYR A 127 1.40 -1.07 -10.72
CA TYR A 127 1.80 -2.40 -10.27
C TYR A 127 3.12 -2.85 -10.91
N ALA A 128 3.25 -2.71 -12.24
CA ALA A 128 4.47 -3.10 -12.94
C ALA A 128 5.69 -2.28 -12.46
N GLN A 129 5.49 -0.98 -12.23
CA GLN A 129 6.53 -0.08 -11.73
C GLN A 129 7.03 -0.50 -10.34
N ILE A 130 6.12 -0.70 -9.37
CA ILE A 130 6.51 -1.08 -8.00
C ILE A 130 7.07 -2.50 -7.96
N HIS A 131 6.51 -3.43 -8.75
CA HIS A 131 7.02 -4.79 -8.86
C HIS A 131 8.46 -4.79 -9.38
N SER A 132 8.72 -4.14 -10.51
CA SER A 132 10.06 -4.07 -11.10
C SER A 132 11.07 -3.47 -10.12
N TRP A 133 10.68 -2.38 -9.43
CA TRP A 133 11.56 -1.72 -8.46
C TRP A 133 11.83 -2.62 -7.25
N ALA A 134 10.79 -3.18 -6.64
CA ALA A 134 10.93 -3.99 -5.43
C ALA A 134 11.74 -5.27 -5.68
N PHE A 135 11.51 -5.96 -6.80
CA PHE A 135 12.29 -7.17 -7.11
C PHE A 135 13.76 -6.85 -7.39
N ASP A 136 14.08 -5.75 -8.08
CA ASP A 136 15.47 -5.28 -8.23
C ASP A 136 16.13 -4.96 -6.87
N LYS A 137 15.37 -4.33 -5.96
CA LYS A 137 15.91 -3.87 -4.66
C LYS A 137 15.84 -4.89 -3.53
N TYR A 138 15.10 -5.97 -3.62
CA TYR A 138 14.96 -6.91 -2.49
C TYR A 138 15.24 -8.38 -2.85
N ALA A 139 15.07 -8.78 -4.12
CA ALA A 139 15.23 -10.16 -4.59
C ALA A 139 16.61 -10.39 -5.24
N ASP A 140 17.66 -10.09 -4.48
CA ASP A 140 19.06 -10.23 -4.90
C ASP A 140 19.64 -11.64 -4.78
N ASN A 141 18.89 -12.58 -4.20
CA ASN A 141 19.26 -13.99 -4.11
C ASN A 141 18.00 -14.85 -4.37
N PRO A 142 18.01 -15.77 -5.36
CA PRO A 142 16.85 -16.58 -5.72
C PRO A 142 16.33 -17.49 -4.59
N ASP A 143 17.16 -17.81 -3.59
CA ASP A 143 16.80 -18.77 -2.53
C ASP A 143 16.48 -18.12 -1.17
N ASP A 144 16.54 -16.78 -1.06
CA ASP A 144 16.36 -16.07 0.20
C ASP A 144 15.11 -15.17 0.23
N LEU A 145 14.55 -15.00 1.44
CA LEU A 145 13.51 -14.01 1.74
C LEU A 145 13.97 -12.58 1.39
N TRP A 146 13.04 -11.66 1.20
CA TRP A 146 13.38 -10.25 0.96
C TRP A 146 14.14 -9.63 2.15
N ARG A 147 15.16 -8.81 1.85
CA ARG A 147 15.76 -7.90 2.85
C ARG A 147 14.71 -6.89 3.29
N ILE A 148 14.72 -6.45 4.54
CA ILE A 148 13.56 -5.72 5.08
C ILE A 148 13.56 -4.21 4.79
N SER A 149 14.73 -3.58 4.60
CA SER A 149 14.83 -2.13 4.35
C SER A 149 16.01 -1.76 3.47
N VAL A 150 15.83 -0.73 2.64
CA VAL A 150 16.88 -0.05 1.88
C VAL A 150 16.82 1.46 2.14
N THR A 151 17.94 2.16 1.93
CA THR A 151 18.00 3.63 1.90
C THR A 151 17.10 4.16 0.78
N ARG A 152 16.85 5.47 0.77
CA ARG A 152 16.07 6.13 -0.27
C ARG A 152 16.51 5.78 -1.70
N ASP A 153 17.83 5.70 -1.93
CA ASP A 153 18.45 5.36 -3.22
C ASP A 153 18.59 3.84 -3.47
N GLY A 154 18.03 3.00 -2.59
CA GLY A 154 17.95 1.56 -2.79
C GLY A 154 19.16 0.75 -2.31
N LYS A 155 20.06 1.33 -1.50
CA LYS A 155 21.17 0.58 -0.89
C LYS A 155 20.69 -0.17 0.35
N PRO A 156 21.14 -1.42 0.58
CA PRO A 156 20.79 -2.14 1.80
C PRO A 156 21.21 -1.37 3.06
N ILE A 157 20.29 -1.17 4.01
CA ILE A 157 20.65 -0.60 5.33
C ILE A 157 21.29 -1.69 6.19
N TYR A 158 20.76 -2.91 6.13
CA TYR A 158 21.28 -4.06 6.86
C TYR A 158 20.88 -5.37 6.17
N ASN A 159 21.70 -6.41 6.28
CA ASN A 159 21.44 -7.70 5.67
C ASN A 159 20.58 -8.60 6.60
N ARG A 160 19.35 -8.14 6.90
CA ARG A 160 18.36 -8.87 7.69
C ARG A 160 17.16 -9.19 6.83
N ARG A 161 16.70 -10.44 6.91
CA ARG A 161 15.58 -11.00 6.14
C ARG A 161 14.61 -11.66 7.12
N LEU A 162 13.85 -10.83 7.83
CA LEU A 162 12.91 -11.25 8.88
C LEU A 162 11.53 -10.65 8.57
N ASP A 163 10.82 -11.27 7.64
CA ASP A 163 9.42 -10.95 7.34
C ASP A 163 8.72 -12.16 6.69
N MET A 164 8.15 -13.03 7.51
CA MET A 164 7.34 -14.17 7.08
C MET A 164 5.84 -13.85 7.07
N VAL A 165 5.49 -12.58 6.84
CA VAL A 165 4.11 -12.13 6.76
C VAL A 165 3.86 -11.47 5.41
N HIS A 166 4.50 -10.34 5.13
CA HIS A 166 4.09 -9.51 4.00
C HIS A 166 4.52 -10.10 2.66
N HIS A 167 5.77 -10.58 2.56
CA HIS A 167 6.27 -11.13 1.31
C HIS A 167 5.51 -12.40 0.88
N PRO A 168 5.35 -13.45 1.72
CA PRO A 168 4.52 -14.60 1.36
C PRO A 168 3.04 -14.23 1.10
N ARG A 169 2.45 -13.33 1.91
CA ARG A 169 1.05 -12.91 1.74
C ARG A 169 0.82 -12.16 0.43
N MET A 170 1.76 -11.31 0.03
CA MET A 170 1.73 -10.64 -1.27
C MET A 170 1.77 -11.67 -2.41
N LEU A 171 2.71 -12.63 -2.39
CA LEU A 171 2.82 -13.66 -3.42
C LEU A 171 1.55 -14.52 -3.51
N LEU A 172 1.01 -14.95 -2.38
CA LEU A 172 -0.24 -15.72 -2.33
C LEU A 172 -1.42 -14.90 -2.87
N SER A 173 -1.49 -13.61 -2.56
CA SER A 173 -2.53 -12.73 -3.11
C SER A 173 -2.38 -12.57 -4.63
N ILE A 174 -1.15 -12.45 -5.14
CA ILE A 174 -0.90 -12.42 -6.59
C ILE A 174 -1.42 -13.69 -7.26
N LEU A 175 -1.07 -14.86 -6.74
CA LEU A 175 -1.51 -16.15 -7.27
C LEU A 175 -3.03 -16.28 -7.25
N GLU A 176 -3.67 -16.00 -6.12
CA GLU A 176 -5.13 -16.11 -5.98
C GLU A 176 -5.87 -15.22 -6.98
N ASN A 177 -5.40 -13.99 -7.19
CA ASN A 177 -6.05 -13.05 -8.09
C ASN A 177 -5.80 -13.39 -9.57
N LEU A 178 -4.64 -13.96 -9.93
CA LEU A 178 -4.40 -14.52 -11.27
C LEU A 178 -5.36 -15.67 -11.56
N GLU A 179 -5.53 -16.61 -10.62
CA GLU A 179 -6.48 -17.72 -10.76
C GLU A 179 -7.93 -17.24 -10.90
N ARG A 180 -8.32 -16.20 -10.15
CA ARG A 180 -9.65 -15.59 -10.26
C ARG A 180 -9.86 -14.98 -11.64
N ARG A 181 -8.88 -14.21 -12.14
CA ARG A 181 -8.93 -13.60 -13.48
C ARG A 181 -9.07 -14.65 -14.57
N ASP A 182 -8.30 -15.73 -14.51
CA ASP A 182 -8.39 -16.82 -15.48
C ASP A 182 -9.77 -17.48 -15.48
N ARG A 183 -10.41 -17.65 -14.32
CA ARG A 183 -11.79 -18.15 -14.26
C ARG A 183 -12.80 -17.20 -14.91
N THR A 184 -12.63 -15.89 -14.73
CA THR A 184 -13.52 -14.89 -15.34
C THR A 184 -13.35 -14.80 -16.86
N LEU A 185 -12.13 -14.97 -17.38
CA LEU A 185 -11.87 -14.95 -18.83
C LEU A 185 -12.36 -16.22 -19.55
N ASN A 186 -12.49 -17.33 -18.84
CA ASN A 186 -12.93 -18.62 -19.38
C ASN A 186 -14.44 -18.89 -19.20
N GLN A 187 -15.22 -17.91 -18.73
CA GLN A 187 -16.69 -17.94 -18.62
C GLN A 187 -17.33 -17.02 -19.66
#